data_AF-A0A2S2NR15-F1
#
_entry.id   AF-A0A2S2NR15-F1
#
_cell.length_a   1.000
_cell.length_b   1.000
_cell.length_c   1.000
_cell.angle_alpha   90.00
_cell.angle_beta   90.00
_cell.angle_gamma   90.00
#
_symmetry.space_group_name_H-M   'P 1'
#
loop_
_entity.id
_entity.type
_entity.pdbx_description
1 polymer ?
#
loop_
_entity_poly.entity_id
_entity_poly.type
_entity_poly.pdbx_seq_one_letter_code
_entity_poly.pdbx_strand_id
1 'polypeptide(L)'
;GALQKLLREARGSVTFKIVPSYRSAPPPCEIFVRAQFSYDPLQDDLIPCAQAGITFNIGDILQIISKDDHHWWQARKDNSAGSAGLIPSPELQEWRITCKALENSKHEQVNCSIFGRKKKLKEKYLAKHNAVFDHIDLATYEEVVKLPSFQRKTLVLLGAHGVGRRHIKNTIIQKHPDKYAYPMAHTTRPLKPGEENGVAYYFVTYDEMMTDINAHEYLEYGTHDDAMYGTKLDTIRKIHHEGKIAILDVEPQALKILRTAEFAPLVVFIAAPPHRSLTDFDGSLEKLANESELLQRAYEHLFDITIVNEDIEETIDELERVMERVHTTPQWVPVAWVY
;
A
#
# COMPACT_ATOMS: atom_id res chain seq x y z
N GLY A 1 31.41 -22.05 0.59
CA GLY A 1 32.04 -23.23 -0.07
C GLY A 1 33.55 -23.05 -0.25
N ALA A 2 34.30 -24.10 -0.62
CA ALA A 2 35.77 -24.07 -0.74
C ALA A 2 36.28 -22.97 -1.70
N LEU A 3 35.59 -22.76 -2.84
CA LEU A 3 35.90 -21.69 -3.79
C LEU A 3 35.77 -20.28 -3.17
N GLN A 4 34.79 -20.08 -2.30
CA GLN A 4 34.52 -18.80 -1.65
C GLN A 4 35.64 -18.40 -0.69
N LYS A 5 36.21 -19.37 0.05
CA LYS A 5 37.39 -19.15 0.89
C LYS A 5 38.61 -18.81 0.02
N LEU A 6 38.81 -19.58 -1.05
CA LEU A 6 39.93 -19.43 -1.98
C LEU A 6 39.91 -18.05 -2.68
N LEU A 7 38.74 -17.57 -3.09
CA LEU A 7 38.56 -16.24 -3.68
C LEU A 7 38.70 -15.10 -2.66
N ARG A 8 38.25 -15.31 -1.41
CA ARG A 8 38.38 -14.30 -0.34
C ARG A 8 39.85 -14.06 0.05
N GLU A 9 40.69 -15.07 -0.07
CA GLU A 9 42.12 -15.02 0.24
C GLU A 9 42.98 -14.63 -0.99
N ALA A 10 42.41 -14.65 -2.19
CA ALA A 10 43.11 -14.32 -3.42
C ALA A 10 43.49 -12.83 -3.47
N ARG A 11 44.75 -12.55 -3.80
CA ARG A 11 45.26 -11.20 -4.08
C ARG A 11 46.01 -11.21 -5.41
N GLY A 12 45.90 -10.15 -6.20
CA GLY A 12 46.49 -10.07 -7.54
C GLY A 12 45.55 -10.54 -8.65
N SER A 13 46.11 -10.94 -9.80
CA SER A 13 45.31 -11.34 -10.96
C SER A 13 44.71 -12.73 -10.77
N VAL A 14 43.39 -12.85 -10.93
CA VAL A 14 42.65 -14.12 -10.91
C VAL A 14 42.21 -14.44 -12.33
N THR A 15 42.70 -15.55 -12.88
CA THR A 15 42.33 -16.02 -14.22
C THR A 15 41.27 -17.11 -14.12
N PHE A 16 40.11 -16.88 -14.71
CA PHE A 16 39.03 -17.87 -14.79
C PHE A 16 39.04 -18.58 -16.14
N LYS A 17 38.94 -19.91 -16.12
CA LYS A 17 38.61 -20.70 -17.31
C LYS A 17 37.11 -20.97 -17.30
N ILE A 18 36.37 -20.17 -18.05
CA ILE A 18 34.91 -20.26 -18.15
C ILE A 18 34.50 -21.05 -19.40
N VAL A 19 33.42 -21.83 -19.29
CA VAL A 19 32.73 -22.42 -20.45
C VAL A 19 31.64 -21.43 -20.86
N PRO A 20 31.62 -20.92 -22.11
CA PRO A 20 30.61 -19.96 -22.53
C PRO A 20 29.19 -20.54 -22.43
N SER A 21 28.27 -19.75 -21.86
CA SER A 21 26.84 -20.02 -21.94
C SER A 21 26.27 -19.21 -23.12
N TYR A 22 25.62 -19.89 -24.07
CA TYR A 22 25.04 -19.26 -25.27
C TYR A 22 23.64 -18.66 -25.02
N ARG A 23 23.37 -18.11 -23.82
CA ARG A 23 22.14 -17.37 -23.58
C ARG A 23 22.31 -15.94 -24.11
N SER A 24 21.67 -15.63 -25.23
CA SER A 24 21.56 -14.25 -25.72
C SER A 24 20.73 -13.44 -24.73
N ALA A 25 21.35 -12.51 -24.00
CA ALA A 25 20.62 -11.58 -23.17
C ALA A 25 19.88 -10.59 -24.09
N PRO A 26 18.53 -10.52 -24.07
CA PRO A 26 17.82 -9.44 -24.72
C PRO A 26 18.29 -8.09 -24.14
N PRO A 27 18.20 -6.98 -24.90
CA PRO A 27 18.55 -5.66 -24.39
C PRO A 27 17.78 -5.42 -23.08
N PRO A 28 18.44 -4.95 -22.01
CA PRO A 28 17.82 -4.88 -20.70
C PRO A 28 16.73 -3.81 -20.73
N CYS A 29 15.46 -4.23 -20.68
CA CYS A 29 14.42 -3.37 -20.13
C CYS A 29 14.73 -3.23 -18.65
N GLU A 30 15.05 -2.02 -18.19
CA GLU A 30 15.32 -1.80 -16.77
C GLU A 30 14.01 -1.89 -15.99
N ILE A 31 13.84 -3.00 -15.27
CA ILE A 31 12.66 -3.24 -14.45
C ILE A 31 12.97 -2.74 -13.03
N PHE A 32 12.17 -1.81 -12.55
CA PHE A 32 12.21 -1.35 -11.17
C PHE A 32 10.95 -1.77 -10.44
N VAL A 33 11.12 -2.20 -9.19
CA VAL A 33 10.00 -2.57 -8.32
C VAL A 33 10.13 -1.87 -6.99
N ARG A 34 8.99 -1.53 -6.39
CA ARG A 34 8.86 -1.10 -5.00
C ARG A 34 8.57 -2.31 -4.14
N ALA A 35 9.35 -2.51 -3.08
CA ALA A 35 9.09 -3.56 -2.09
C ALA A 35 7.81 -3.25 -1.29
N GLN A 36 6.89 -4.20 -1.22
CA GLN A 36 5.66 -4.10 -0.42
C GLN A 36 5.80 -4.84 0.93
N PHE A 37 6.99 -5.36 1.25
CA PHE A 37 7.30 -6.02 2.51
C PHE A 37 8.77 -5.76 2.87
N SER A 38 9.12 -5.97 4.14
CA SER A 38 10.51 -5.91 4.60
C SER A 38 11.14 -7.31 4.58
N TYR A 39 12.41 -7.38 4.22
CA TYR A 39 13.16 -8.61 4.09
C TYR A 39 14.53 -8.50 4.76
N ASP A 40 14.82 -9.43 5.66
CA ASP A 40 16.15 -9.63 6.24
C ASP A 40 16.68 -11.03 5.86
N PRO A 41 17.71 -11.12 5.00
CA PRO A 41 18.31 -12.40 4.61
C PRO A 41 18.99 -13.13 5.77
N LEU A 42 19.31 -12.47 6.89
CA LEU A 42 19.89 -13.12 8.07
C LEU A 42 18.84 -13.89 8.88
N GLN A 43 17.54 -13.58 8.69
CA GLN A 43 16.42 -14.23 9.35
C GLN A 43 15.75 -15.30 8.45
N ASP A 44 16.38 -15.63 7.33
CA ASP A 44 15.77 -16.45 6.29
C ASP A 44 16.54 -17.75 6.07
N ASP A 45 16.01 -18.84 6.62
CA ASP A 45 16.62 -20.17 6.50
C ASP A 45 16.55 -20.76 5.08
N LEU A 46 15.75 -20.16 4.18
CA LEU A 46 15.58 -20.65 2.81
C LEU A 46 16.61 -20.05 1.84
N ILE A 47 17.30 -18.97 2.23
CA ILE A 47 18.27 -18.33 1.35
C ILE A 47 19.50 -19.21 1.14
N PRO A 48 19.97 -19.42 -0.10
CA PRO A 48 21.14 -20.27 -0.36
C PRO A 48 22.42 -19.77 0.32
N CYS A 49 22.55 -18.44 0.47
CA CYS A 49 23.67 -17.78 1.12
C CYS A 49 23.21 -16.43 1.67
N ALA A 50 23.07 -16.32 3.00
CA ALA A 50 22.58 -15.11 3.65
C ALA A 50 23.44 -13.87 3.33
N GLN A 51 24.76 -14.06 3.17
CA GLN A 51 25.69 -12.98 2.80
C GLN A 51 25.52 -12.48 1.36
N ALA A 52 24.82 -13.23 0.51
CA ALA A 52 24.51 -12.82 -0.85
C ALA A 52 23.13 -12.15 -0.96
N GLY A 53 22.32 -12.15 0.11
CA GLY A 53 21.03 -11.48 0.13
C GLY A 53 21.17 -9.97 0.32
N ILE A 54 20.17 -9.22 -0.12
CA ILE A 54 20.04 -7.80 0.20
C ILE A 54 18.90 -7.58 1.18
N THR A 55 19.18 -6.91 2.29
CA THR A 55 18.16 -6.46 3.25
C THR A 55 17.42 -5.26 2.68
N PHE A 56 16.09 -5.25 2.71
CA PHE A 56 15.28 -4.11 2.28
C PHE A 56 14.05 -3.92 3.16
N ASN A 57 13.53 -2.69 3.16
CA ASN A 57 12.31 -2.33 3.88
C ASN A 57 11.16 -2.10 2.90
N ILE A 58 9.93 -2.07 3.43
CA ILE A 58 8.77 -1.57 2.70
C ILE A 58 9.08 -0.20 2.07
N GLY A 59 8.70 -0.01 0.81
CA GLY A 59 8.93 1.23 0.06
C GLY A 59 10.29 1.33 -0.63
N ASP A 60 11.27 0.50 -0.28
CA ASP A 60 12.57 0.48 -0.99
C ASP A 60 12.37 0.17 -2.48
N ILE A 61 13.11 0.89 -3.33
CA ILE A 61 13.11 0.68 -4.78
C ILE A 61 14.27 -0.25 -5.16
N LEU A 62 13.94 -1.32 -5.89
CA LEU A 62 14.85 -2.36 -6.31
C LEU A 62 14.87 -2.44 -7.84
N GLN A 63 16.07 -2.37 -8.43
CA GLN A 63 16.26 -2.70 -9.83
C GLN A 63 16.44 -4.21 -9.98
N ILE A 64 15.59 -4.84 -10.78
CA ILE A 64 15.66 -6.25 -11.07
C ILE A 64 16.70 -6.49 -12.17
N ILE A 65 17.67 -7.36 -11.88
CA ILE A 65 18.79 -7.69 -12.76
C ILE A 65 18.55 -9.03 -13.45
N SER A 66 18.08 -10.03 -12.71
CA SER A 66 17.71 -11.34 -13.28
C SER A 66 16.54 -11.96 -12.52
N LYS A 67 15.65 -12.59 -13.29
CA LYS A 67 14.51 -13.40 -12.84
C LYS A 67 14.68 -14.89 -13.24
N ASP A 68 15.90 -15.31 -13.56
CA ASP A 68 16.17 -16.65 -14.11
C ASP A 68 15.84 -17.79 -13.13
N ASP A 69 15.96 -17.53 -11.83
CA ASP A 69 15.59 -18.48 -10.78
C ASP A 69 14.17 -18.19 -10.29
N HIS A 70 13.36 -19.25 -10.20
CA HIS A 70 11.95 -19.18 -9.81
C HIS A 70 11.72 -18.72 -8.36
N HIS A 71 12.71 -18.87 -7.47
CA HIS A 71 12.58 -18.56 -6.06
C HIS A 71 13.40 -17.33 -5.65
N TRP A 72 14.54 -17.09 -6.32
CA TRP A 72 15.53 -16.09 -5.93
C TRP A 72 15.90 -15.16 -7.08
N TRP A 73 15.35 -13.96 -7.07
CA TRP A 73 15.70 -12.95 -8.05
C TRP A 73 17.00 -12.25 -7.66
N GLN A 74 17.72 -11.75 -8.67
CA GLN A 74 18.86 -10.87 -8.48
C GLN A 74 18.40 -9.43 -8.63
N ALA A 75 18.68 -8.61 -7.62
CA ALA A 75 18.34 -7.20 -7.63
C ALA A 75 19.45 -6.37 -6.98
N ARG A 76 19.36 -5.05 -7.19
CA ARG A 76 20.12 -4.05 -6.44
C ARG A 76 19.19 -2.95 -5.98
N LYS A 77 19.48 -2.33 -4.83
CA LYS A 77 18.76 -1.13 -4.40
C LYS A 77 19.06 0.05 -5.31
N ASP A 78 18.03 0.83 -5.63
CA ASP A 78 18.19 2.11 -6.33
C ASP A 78 19.17 3.01 -5.56
N ASN A 79 20.02 3.74 -6.27
CA ASN A 79 21.07 4.62 -5.73
C ASN A 79 22.10 3.97 -4.78
N SER A 80 22.17 2.64 -4.70
CA SER A 80 23.21 1.94 -3.94
C SER A 80 24.40 1.57 -4.84
N ALA A 81 25.62 1.96 -4.45
CA ALA A 81 26.85 1.55 -5.11
C ALA A 81 27.21 0.06 -4.92
N GLY A 82 26.33 -0.71 -4.26
CA GLY A 82 26.53 -2.12 -3.97
C GLY A 82 26.36 -3.03 -5.19
N SER A 83 26.93 -4.23 -5.10
CA SER A 83 26.71 -5.29 -6.07
C SER A 83 25.28 -5.83 -5.99
N ALA A 84 24.83 -6.47 -7.06
CA ALA A 84 23.61 -7.28 -7.06
C ALA A 84 23.62 -8.30 -5.91
N GLY A 85 22.45 -8.60 -5.36
CA GLY A 85 22.26 -9.69 -4.42
C GLY A 85 20.88 -10.33 -4.57
N LEU A 86 20.64 -11.35 -3.75
CA LEU A 86 19.44 -12.17 -3.82
C LEU A 86 18.29 -11.53 -3.05
N ILE A 87 17.12 -11.54 -3.67
CA ILE A 87 15.82 -11.23 -3.05
C ILE A 87 14.86 -12.39 -3.32
N PRO A 88 13.89 -12.65 -2.43
CA PRO A 88 12.85 -13.62 -2.72
C PRO A 88 12.03 -13.15 -3.94
N SER A 89 11.73 -14.07 -4.85
CA SER A 89 10.76 -13.88 -5.93
C SER A 89 9.34 -13.60 -5.38
N PRO A 90 8.44 -13.02 -6.19
CA PRO A 90 7.02 -12.96 -5.86
C PRO A 90 6.47 -14.32 -5.44
N GLU A 91 6.74 -15.37 -6.22
CA GLU A 91 6.23 -16.73 -5.96
C GLU A 91 6.70 -17.28 -4.60
N LEU A 92 7.97 -17.06 -4.25
CA LEU A 92 8.50 -17.46 -2.93
C LEU A 92 7.84 -16.65 -1.80
N GLN A 93 7.62 -15.35 -2.01
CA GLN A 93 6.98 -14.48 -1.01
C GLN A 93 5.50 -14.82 -0.81
N GLU A 94 4.75 -15.08 -1.88
CA GLU A 94 3.35 -15.55 -1.81
C GLU A 94 3.24 -16.87 -1.04
N TRP A 95 4.17 -17.79 -1.29
CA TRP A 95 4.27 -19.04 -0.56
C TRP A 95 4.51 -18.80 0.94
N ARG A 96 5.39 -17.86 1.32
CA ARG A 96 5.64 -17.48 2.73
C ARG A 96 4.41 -16.90 3.41
N ILE A 97 3.71 -15.99 2.75
CA ILE A 97 2.46 -15.39 3.26
C ILE A 97 1.42 -16.48 3.51
N THR A 98 1.26 -17.39 2.55
CA THR A 98 0.33 -18.52 2.66
C THR A 98 0.70 -19.46 3.82
N CYS A 99 1.98 -19.79 3.98
CA CYS A 99 2.45 -20.62 5.08
C CYS A 99 2.18 -19.98 6.45
N LYS A 100 2.47 -18.69 6.61
CA LYS A 100 2.19 -17.94 7.85
C LYS A 100 0.68 -17.91 8.16
N ALA A 101 -0.17 -17.67 7.17
CA ALA A 101 -1.62 -17.67 7.34
C ALA A 101 -2.14 -19.05 7.83
N LEU A 102 -1.61 -20.14 7.26
CA LEU A 102 -1.95 -21.49 7.68
C LEU A 102 -1.48 -21.80 9.11
N GLU A 103 -0.32 -21.29 9.52
CA GLU A 103 0.17 -21.45 10.89
C GLU A 103 -0.67 -20.67 11.91
N ASN A 104 -1.04 -19.42 11.59
CA ASN A 104 -1.93 -18.61 12.42
C ASN A 104 -3.30 -19.27 12.59
N SER A 105 -3.88 -19.82 11.50
CA SER A 105 -5.15 -20.55 11.57
C SER A 105 -5.10 -21.82 12.42
N LYS A 106 -3.94 -22.48 12.51
CA LYS A 106 -3.75 -23.66 13.37
C LYS A 106 -3.63 -23.28 14.84
N HIS A 107 -3.08 -22.09 15.13
CA HIS A 107 -3.03 -21.54 16.48
C HIS A 107 -4.42 -21.09 16.96
N GLU A 108 -5.31 -20.64 16.07
CA GLU A 108 -6.72 -20.38 16.38
C GLU A 108 -7.56 -21.66 16.50
N GLN A 109 -7.17 -22.75 15.83
CA GLN A 109 -7.83 -24.07 15.89
C GLN A 109 -7.38 -24.98 17.05
N VAL A 110 -6.85 -24.44 18.15
CA VAL A 110 -6.61 -25.22 19.37
C VAL A 110 -7.90 -25.33 20.20
N ASN A 111 -8.94 -25.85 19.56
CA ASN A 111 -10.00 -26.62 20.22
C ASN A 111 -10.58 -27.58 19.16
N CYS A 112 -10.22 -28.87 19.30
CA CYS A 112 -10.73 -30.08 18.62
C CYS A 112 -9.73 -30.84 17.70
N SER A 113 -9.02 -31.77 18.34
CA SER A 113 -8.66 -33.14 17.94
C SER A 113 -8.66 -33.62 16.46
N ILE A 114 -7.46 -34.09 16.04
CA ILE A 114 -7.16 -35.45 15.52
C ILE A 114 -7.32 -35.76 14.00
N PHE A 115 -6.14 -35.93 13.37
CA PHE A 115 -5.72 -36.84 12.27
C PHE A 115 -5.97 -36.52 10.77
N GLY A 116 -4.84 -36.41 10.03
CA GLY A 116 -4.66 -37.17 8.79
C GLY A 116 -4.87 -36.50 7.43
N ARG A 117 -4.23 -35.35 7.11
CA ARG A 117 -4.23 -34.81 5.71
C ARG A 117 -2.93 -34.12 5.28
N LYS A 118 -1.78 -34.80 5.37
CA LYS A 118 -0.49 -34.21 4.90
C LYS A 118 -0.20 -34.34 3.40
N LYS A 119 -1.05 -34.99 2.59
CA LYS A 119 -0.70 -35.31 1.17
C LYS A 119 -1.69 -34.89 0.07
N LYS A 120 -2.84 -34.27 0.39
CA LYS A 120 -3.85 -33.84 -0.61
C LYS A 120 -3.93 -32.32 -0.85
N LEU A 121 -3.08 -31.53 -0.18
CA LEU A 121 -3.15 -30.07 -0.25
C LEU A 121 -2.37 -29.49 -1.44
N LYS A 122 -1.31 -30.15 -1.91
CA LYS A 122 -0.46 -29.60 -2.99
C LYS A 122 -1.16 -29.52 -4.36
N GLU A 123 -1.99 -30.52 -4.70
CA GLU A 123 -2.69 -30.62 -6.00
C GLU A 123 -3.97 -29.79 -6.10
N LYS A 124 -4.66 -29.52 -4.99
CA LYS A 124 -5.86 -28.67 -5.00
C LYS A 124 -5.55 -27.18 -5.19
N TYR A 125 -4.29 -26.77 -5.08
CA TYR A 125 -3.89 -25.37 -5.01
C TYR A 125 -3.39 -24.82 -6.35
N LEU A 126 -2.92 -25.68 -7.27
CA LEU A 126 -2.67 -25.26 -8.65
C LEU A 126 -3.96 -24.89 -9.40
N ALA A 127 -5.10 -25.50 -9.02
CA ALA A 127 -6.41 -25.27 -9.65
C ALA A 127 -7.20 -24.09 -9.05
N LYS A 128 -6.65 -23.37 -8.06
CA LYS A 128 -7.30 -22.25 -7.36
C LYS A 128 -6.55 -20.91 -7.50
N HIS A 129 -5.61 -20.81 -8.42
CA HIS A 129 -5.09 -19.52 -8.89
C HIS A 129 -6.24 -18.78 -9.61
N ASN A 130 -6.89 -17.83 -8.90
CA ASN A 130 -7.55 -16.61 -9.41
C ASN A 130 -8.64 -16.03 -8.48
N ALA A 131 -9.03 -16.64 -7.35
CA ALA A 131 -10.28 -16.24 -6.68
C ALA A 131 -10.26 -15.96 -5.16
N VAL A 132 -9.15 -16.08 -4.42
CA VAL A 132 -9.24 -15.92 -2.93
C VAL A 132 -8.00 -15.29 -2.27
N PHE A 133 -7.36 -14.32 -2.90
CA PHE A 133 -6.58 -13.32 -2.16
C PHE A 133 -6.73 -11.99 -2.89
N ASP A 134 -7.14 -10.96 -2.18
CA ASP A 134 -7.18 -9.61 -2.73
C ASP A 134 -5.74 -9.19 -3.03
N HIS A 135 -5.49 -8.43 -4.11
CA HIS A 135 -4.14 -7.98 -4.44
C HIS A 135 -3.52 -7.09 -3.34
N ILE A 136 -4.37 -6.49 -2.49
CA ILE A 136 -3.95 -5.81 -1.26
C ILE A 136 -3.33 -6.75 -0.24
N ASP A 137 -3.76 -8.01 -0.19
CA ASP A 137 -3.34 -9.00 0.81
C ASP A 137 -2.02 -9.70 0.41
N LEU A 138 -1.60 -9.59 -0.85
CA LEU A 138 -0.39 -10.21 -1.41
C LEU A 138 0.73 -9.17 -1.57
N ALA A 139 1.21 -8.66 -0.44
CA ALA A 139 2.29 -7.68 -0.37
C ALA A 139 3.64 -8.29 -0.80
N THR A 140 3.92 -8.24 -2.11
CA THR A 140 5.16 -8.70 -2.75
C THR A 140 5.96 -7.52 -3.30
N TYR A 141 5.84 -7.22 -4.58
CA TYR A 141 6.51 -6.13 -5.26
C TYR A 141 5.56 -5.44 -6.22
N GLU A 142 5.64 -4.12 -6.31
CA GLU A 142 4.88 -3.31 -7.26
C GLU A 142 5.84 -2.78 -8.33
N GLU A 143 5.58 -3.04 -9.61
CA GLU A 143 6.42 -2.51 -10.68
C GLU A 143 6.23 -1.00 -10.80
N VAL A 144 7.33 -0.25 -10.85
CA VAL A 144 7.33 1.20 -10.80
C VAL A 144 8.24 1.81 -11.87
N VAL A 145 7.89 3.03 -12.28
CA VAL A 145 8.69 3.86 -13.18
C VAL A 145 8.94 5.21 -12.52
N LYS A 146 10.14 5.76 -12.73
CA LYS A 146 10.50 7.09 -12.24
C LYS A 146 10.10 8.14 -13.26
N LEU A 147 9.17 9.01 -12.90
CA LEU A 147 8.76 10.15 -13.73
C LEU A 147 9.35 11.44 -13.18
N PRO A 148 9.81 12.39 -14.03
CA PRO A 148 10.36 13.66 -13.58
C PRO A 148 9.31 14.54 -12.87
N SER A 149 8.04 14.39 -13.27
CA SER A 149 6.88 15.04 -12.68
C SER A 149 5.67 14.13 -12.86
N PHE A 150 4.85 13.97 -11.82
CA PHE A 150 3.59 13.24 -11.89
C PHE A 150 2.53 13.97 -11.06
N GLN A 151 1.38 14.26 -11.66
CA GLN A 151 0.30 14.96 -10.96
C GLN A 151 -0.56 13.96 -10.18
N ARG A 152 -0.57 14.11 -8.85
CA ARG A 152 -1.50 13.39 -7.98
C ARG A 152 -2.84 14.12 -8.02
N LYS A 153 -3.93 13.39 -8.26
CA LYS A 153 -5.28 13.99 -8.37
C LYS A 153 -6.06 13.89 -7.07
N THR A 154 -5.71 12.91 -6.23
CA THR A 154 -6.38 12.66 -4.95
C THR A 154 -5.36 12.62 -3.82
N LEU A 155 -5.65 13.26 -2.71
CA LEU A 155 -4.95 13.11 -1.43
C LEU A 155 -5.82 12.24 -0.51
N VAL A 156 -5.31 11.07 -0.14
CA VAL A 156 -6.01 10.13 0.74
C VAL A 156 -5.40 10.19 2.13
N LEU A 157 -6.21 10.49 3.13
CA LEU A 157 -5.85 10.52 4.54
C LEU A 157 -6.37 9.24 5.22
N LEU A 158 -5.46 8.35 5.57
CA LEU A 158 -5.74 7.17 6.38
C LEU A 158 -5.29 7.41 7.83
N GLY A 159 -5.86 6.66 8.78
CA GLY A 159 -5.52 6.79 10.19
C GLY A 159 -6.68 6.39 11.09
N ALA A 160 -6.37 6.07 12.34
CA ALA A 160 -7.35 5.62 13.33
C ALA A 160 -8.50 6.63 13.51
N HIS A 161 -9.66 6.14 13.92
CA HIS A 161 -10.79 7.02 14.21
C HIS A 161 -10.45 7.97 15.37
N GLY A 162 -10.63 9.28 15.16
CA GLY A 162 -10.31 10.30 16.16
C GLY A 162 -8.90 10.89 16.08
N VAL A 163 -8.03 10.42 15.17
CA VAL A 163 -6.66 10.95 14.99
C VAL A 163 -6.62 12.36 14.37
N GLY A 164 -7.76 12.97 14.05
CA GLY A 164 -7.82 14.35 13.53
C GLY A 164 -7.93 14.51 12.02
N ARG A 165 -8.05 13.42 11.24
CA ARG A 165 -8.19 13.43 9.76
C ARG A 165 -9.19 14.47 9.24
N ARG A 166 -10.40 14.49 9.83
CA ARG A 166 -11.48 15.42 9.45
C ARG A 166 -11.09 16.89 9.66
N HIS A 167 -10.40 17.20 10.76
CA HIS A 167 -9.97 18.56 11.05
C HIS A 167 -8.88 19.00 10.07
N ILE A 168 -7.85 18.17 9.88
CA ILE A 168 -6.76 18.40 8.90
C ILE A 168 -7.34 18.69 7.51
N LYS A 169 -8.22 17.81 7.03
CA LYS A 169 -8.92 17.97 5.74
C LYS A 169 -9.64 19.32 5.63
N ASN A 170 -10.51 19.62 6.61
CA ASN A 170 -11.34 20.81 6.56
C ASN A 170 -10.49 22.08 6.58
N THR A 171 -9.42 22.10 7.38
CA THR A 171 -8.50 23.24 7.46
C THR A 171 -7.76 23.46 6.13
N ILE A 172 -7.27 22.41 5.48
CA ILE A 172 -6.60 22.52 4.17
C ILE A 172 -7.55 23.05 3.09
N ILE A 173 -8.79 22.55 3.04
CA ILE A 173 -9.81 23.02 2.08
C ILE A 173 -10.18 24.49 2.34
N GLN A 174 -10.29 24.89 3.60
CA GLN A 174 -10.58 26.29 3.96
C GLN A 174 -9.41 27.22 3.62
N LYS A 175 -8.16 26.77 3.80
CA LYS A 175 -6.95 27.54 3.45
C LYS A 175 -6.79 27.71 1.93
N HIS A 176 -7.09 26.67 1.12
CA HIS A 176 -6.93 26.70 -0.34
C HIS A 176 -8.16 26.14 -1.09
N PRO A 177 -9.31 26.84 -1.08
CA PRO A 177 -10.56 26.38 -1.68
C PRO A 177 -10.53 26.29 -3.21
N ASP A 178 -9.57 26.96 -3.83
CA ASP A 178 -9.26 26.93 -5.25
C ASP A 178 -8.45 25.69 -5.67
N LYS A 179 -7.74 25.04 -4.73
CA LYS A 179 -6.88 23.88 -4.99
C LYS A 179 -7.48 22.57 -4.53
N TYR A 180 -8.19 22.56 -3.40
CA TYR A 180 -8.68 21.34 -2.77
C TYR A 180 -10.20 21.33 -2.65
N ALA A 181 -10.79 20.15 -2.75
CA ALA A 181 -12.20 19.92 -2.46
C ALA A 181 -12.43 18.54 -1.85
N TYR A 182 -13.52 18.40 -1.10
CA TYR A 182 -14.01 17.12 -0.58
C TYR A 182 -15.23 16.69 -1.39
N PRO A 183 -15.36 15.43 -1.83
CA PRO A 183 -16.53 14.98 -2.56
C PRO A 183 -17.77 15.02 -1.67
N MET A 184 -18.81 15.68 -2.17
CA MET A 184 -20.10 15.71 -1.50
C MET A 184 -20.73 14.31 -1.45
N ALA A 185 -21.11 13.89 -0.26
CA ALA A 185 -21.76 12.60 -0.06
C ALA A 185 -23.18 12.59 -0.61
N HIS A 186 -23.65 11.40 -0.98
CA HIS A 186 -25.03 11.11 -1.34
C HIS A 186 -25.73 10.51 -0.14
N THR A 187 -27.03 10.77 0.01
CA THR A 187 -27.83 10.20 1.08
C THR A 187 -29.24 9.86 0.64
N THR A 188 -29.80 8.79 1.23
CA THR A 188 -31.22 8.43 1.12
C THR A 188 -32.08 9.11 2.17
N ARG A 189 -31.48 9.89 3.09
CA ARG A 189 -32.22 10.68 4.07
C ARG A 189 -33.11 11.68 3.33
N PRO A 190 -34.37 11.88 3.72
CA PRO A 190 -35.20 12.94 3.13
C PRO A 190 -34.60 14.33 3.32
N LEU A 191 -34.77 15.18 2.31
CA LEU A 191 -34.44 16.60 2.34
C LEU A 191 -35.24 17.29 3.46
N LYS A 192 -34.56 17.95 4.40
CA LYS A 192 -35.22 18.72 5.46
C LYS A 192 -35.57 20.13 4.97
N PRO A 193 -36.57 20.81 5.56
CA PRO A 193 -36.87 22.19 5.25
C PRO A 193 -35.64 23.10 5.43
N GLY A 194 -35.29 23.86 4.39
CA GLY A 194 -34.12 24.74 4.38
C GLY A 194 -32.81 24.08 3.90
N GLU A 195 -32.81 22.77 3.63
CA GLU A 195 -31.71 22.13 2.90
C GLU A 195 -31.93 22.24 1.39
N GLU A 196 -30.83 22.30 0.65
CA GLU A 196 -30.82 22.29 -0.81
C GLU A 196 -29.98 21.12 -1.33
N ASN A 197 -30.47 20.49 -2.40
CA ASN A 197 -29.76 19.40 -3.05
C ASN A 197 -28.49 19.91 -3.75
N GLY A 198 -27.37 19.24 -3.51
CA GLY A 198 -26.07 19.65 -4.06
C GLY A 198 -25.38 20.76 -3.27
N VAL A 199 -25.81 21.03 -2.03
CA VAL A 199 -25.12 21.97 -1.11
C VAL A 199 -24.40 21.22 0.01
N ALA A 200 -25.14 20.45 0.83
CA ALA A 200 -24.55 19.63 1.89
C ALA A 200 -24.45 18.16 1.48
N TYR A 201 -25.48 17.67 0.78
CA TYR A 201 -25.59 16.31 0.27
C TYR A 201 -26.28 16.31 -1.09
N TYR A 202 -26.02 15.26 -1.85
CA TYR A 202 -26.92 14.83 -2.92
C TYR A 202 -27.99 13.90 -2.35
N PHE A 203 -29.23 14.34 -2.36
CA PHE A 203 -30.38 13.58 -1.89
C PHE A 203 -30.89 12.70 -3.02
N VAL A 204 -30.80 11.39 -2.84
CA VAL A 204 -31.19 10.37 -3.82
C VAL A 204 -32.18 9.40 -3.20
N THR A 205 -32.93 8.68 -4.02
CA THR A 205 -33.82 7.62 -3.51
C THR A 205 -33.01 6.40 -3.09
N TYR A 206 -33.60 5.56 -2.25
CA TYR A 206 -33.00 4.27 -1.85
C TYR A 206 -32.76 3.37 -3.07
N ASP A 207 -33.73 3.26 -3.97
CA ASP A 207 -33.65 2.40 -5.15
C ASP A 207 -32.56 2.87 -6.14
N GLU A 208 -32.41 4.19 -6.33
CA GLU A 208 -31.30 4.75 -7.12
C GLU A 208 -29.96 4.40 -6.48
N MET A 209 -29.78 4.68 -5.18
CA MET A 209 -28.51 4.38 -4.49
C MET A 209 -28.18 2.88 -4.56
N MET A 210 -29.15 1.99 -4.38
CA MET A 210 -28.93 0.54 -4.48
C MET A 210 -28.58 0.09 -5.89
N THR A 211 -29.19 0.70 -6.91
CA THR A 211 -28.85 0.42 -8.32
C THR A 211 -27.40 0.77 -8.61
N ASP A 212 -26.98 1.96 -8.19
CA ASP A 212 -25.62 2.47 -8.37
C ASP A 212 -24.57 1.68 -7.56
N ILE A 213 -24.92 1.23 -6.35
CA ILE A 213 -24.08 0.34 -5.53
C ILE A 213 -23.84 -0.99 -6.27
N ASN A 214 -24.90 -1.59 -6.83
CA ASN A 214 -24.78 -2.83 -7.62
C ASN A 214 -23.97 -2.62 -8.91
N ALA A 215 -23.99 -1.40 -9.44
CA ALA A 215 -23.17 -0.98 -10.58
C ALA A 215 -21.72 -0.58 -10.20
N HIS A 216 -21.32 -0.74 -8.93
CA HIS A 216 -19.99 -0.42 -8.41
C HIS A 216 -19.61 1.08 -8.57
N GLU A 217 -20.58 1.98 -8.45
CA GLU A 217 -20.36 3.43 -8.62
C GLU A 217 -20.00 4.18 -7.33
N TYR A 218 -20.05 3.50 -6.18
CA TYR A 218 -19.70 4.05 -4.88
C TYR A 218 -18.30 3.62 -4.45
N LEU A 219 -17.54 4.59 -3.94
CA LEU A 219 -16.27 4.33 -3.27
C LEU A 219 -16.48 3.62 -1.93
N GLU A 220 -17.35 4.21 -1.11
CA GLU A 220 -17.75 3.73 0.21
C GLU A 220 -19.22 4.12 0.44
N TYR A 221 -19.91 3.28 1.20
CA TYR A 221 -21.27 3.53 1.65
C TYR A 221 -21.53 2.84 2.99
N GLY A 222 -22.48 3.38 3.74
CA GLY A 222 -22.87 2.85 5.05
C GLY A 222 -24.23 3.38 5.49
N THR A 223 -24.77 2.78 6.55
CA THR A 223 -26.06 3.17 7.12
C THR A 223 -25.86 3.92 8.42
N HIS A 224 -26.57 5.04 8.59
CA HIS A 224 -26.60 5.83 9.81
C HIS A 224 -28.02 6.40 10.01
N ASP A 225 -28.58 6.24 11.21
CA ASP A 225 -29.96 6.65 11.55
C ASP A 225 -31.00 6.23 10.49
N ASP A 226 -31.00 4.93 10.12
CA ASP A 226 -31.89 4.33 9.11
C ASP A 226 -31.81 4.92 7.69
N ALA A 227 -30.85 5.82 7.42
CA ALA A 227 -30.55 6.34 6.09
C ALA A 227 -29.19 5.85 5.61
N MET A 228 -29.06 5.65 4.31
CA MET A 228 -27.78 5.33 3.69
C MET A 228 -27.03 6.61 3.31
N TYR A 229 -25.71 6.55 3.44
CA TYR A 229 -24.78 7.59 3.03
C TYR A 229 -23.67 6.95 2.21
N GLY A 230 -23.17 7.65 1.20
CA GLY A 230 -22.03 7.15 0.44
C GLY A 230 -21.39 8.20 -0.45
N THR A 231 -20.15 7.93 -0.85
CA THR A 231 -19.39 8.80 -1.75
C THR A 231 -19.32 8.16 -3.13
N LYS A 232 -19.94 8.77 -4.13
CA LYS A 232 -19.87 8.30 -5.52
C LYS A 232 -18.52 8.61 -6.15
N LEU A 233 -18.03 7.69 -6.97
CA LEU A 233 -16.81 7.90 -7.77
C LEU A 233 -16.94 9.08 -8.73
N ASP A 234 -18.14 9.29 -9.30
CA ASP A 234 -18.42 10.44 -10.18
C ASP A 234 -18.21 11.79 -9.49
N THR A 235 -18.50 11.88 -8.19
CA THR A 235 -18.27 13.13 -7.43
C THR A 235 -16.79 13.45 -7.30
N ILE A 236 -15.96 12.42 -7.14
CA ILE A 236 -14.50 12.56 -7.12
C ILE A 236 -14.00 12.97 -8.52
N ARG A 237 -14.52 12.33 -9.57
CA ARG A 237 -14.21 12.71 -10.96
C ARG A 237 -14.54 14.17 -11.24
N LYS A 238 -15.68 14.69 -10.77
CA LYS A 238 -16.06 16.10 -10.95
C LYS A 238 -15.00 17.05 -10.38
N ILE A 239 -14.50 16.78 -9.18
CA ILE A 239 -13.41 17.56 -8.57
C ILE A 239 -12.17 17.56 -9.46
N HIS A 240 -11.79 16.39 -10.00
CA HIS A 240 -10.64 16.29 -10.90
C HIS A 240 -10.86 17.07 -12.21
N HIS A 241 -12.07 17.07 -12.77
CA HIS A 241 -12.40 17.85 -13.97
C HIS A 241 -12.37 19.37 -13.74
N GLU A 242 -12.62 19.82 -12.51
CA GLU A 242 -12.45 21.22 -12.09
C GLU A 242 -10.98 21.61 -11.90
N GLY A 243 -10.03 20.67 -12.08
CA GLY A 243 -8.59 20.91 -11.90
C GLY A 243 -8.16 20.95 -10.44
N LYS A 244 -9.01 20.53 -9.51
CA LYS A 244 -8.73 20.47 -8.07
C LYS A 244 -8.26 19.09 -7.64
N ILE A 245 -7.56 19.04 -6.51
CA ILE A 245 -7.18 17.81 -5.84
C ILE A 245 -8.30 17.40 -4.87
N ALA A 246 -8.82 16.20 -5.04
CA ALA A 246 -9.80 15.64 -4.10
C ALA A 246 -9.09 15.21 -2.81
N ILE A 247 -9.51 15.70 -1.64
CA ILE A 247 -9.04 15.20 -0.34
C ILE A 247 -10.06 14.19 0.19
N LEU A 248 -9.63 13.00 0.58
CA LEU A 248 -10.49 11.92 1.07
C LEU A 248 -10.00 11.41 2.44
N ASP A 249 -10.85 11.43 3.45
CA ASP A 249 -10.63 10.79 4.76
C ASP A 249 -11.41 9.46 4.84
N VAL A 250 -10.90 8.45 4.13
CA VAL A 250 -11.55 7.14 3.91
C VAL A 250 -10.88 6.02 4.73
N GLU A 251 -11.43 4.82 4.69
CA GLU A 251 -10.81 3.62 5.27
C GLU A 251 -9.88 2.92 4.27
N PRO A 252 -8.93 2.07 4.71
CA PRO A 252 -7.95 1.44 3.82
C PRO A 252 -8.56 0.64 2.67
N GLN A 253 -9.77 0.09 2.85
CA GLN A 253 -10.49 -0.70 1.84
C GLN A 253 -10.81 0.14 0.59
N ALA A 254 -11.00 1.45 0.72
CA ALA A 254 -11.21 2.37 -0.40
C ALA A 254 -10.04 2.37 -1.39
N LEU A 255 -8.82 2.03 -0.94
CA LEU A 255 -7.64 1.97 -1.80
C LEU A 255 -7.73 0.89 -2.89
N LYS A 256 -8.60 -0.12 -2.72
CA LYS A 256 -8.89 -1.13 -3.77
C LYS A 256 -9.40 -0.49 -5.04
N ILE A 257 -10.15 0.61 -4.90
CA ILE A 257 -10.76 1.34 -6.00
C ILE A 257 -9.89 2.55 -6.39
N LEU A 258 -9.30 3.23 -5.39
CA LEU A 258 -8.56 4.47 -5.63
C LEU A 258 -7.16 4.27 -6.22
N ARG A 259 -6.48 3.14 -6.02
CA ARG A 259 -5.08 2.94 -6.48
C ARG A 259 -4.97 2.67 -7.98
N THR A 260 -5.50 3.57 -8.80
CA THR A 260 -5.48 3.50 -10.26
C THR A 260 -4.96 4.80 -10.87
N ALA A 261 -4.61 4.77 -12.17
CA ALA A 261 -4.23 5.97 -12.93
C ALA A 261 -5.31 7.07 -12.91
N GLU A 262 -6.57 6.66 -12.79
CA GLU A 262 -7.73 7.54 -12.82
C GLU A 262 -7.71 8.52 -11.64
N PHE A 263 -7.49 8.01 -10.43
CA PHE A 263 -7.49 8.79 -9.20
C PHE A 263 -6.07 9.19 -8.75
N ALA A 264 -5.04 8.45 -9.15
CA ALA A 264 -3.63 8.73 -8.87
C ALA A 264 -3.39 9.23 -7.42
N PRO A 265 -3.81 8.45 -6.39
CA PRO A 265 -3.86 8.94 -5.02
C PRO A 265 -2.47 9.10 -4.45
N LEU A 266 -2.23 10.16 -3.67
CA LEU A 266 -1.16 10.22 -2.67
C LEU A 266 -1.73 9.73 -1.34
N VAL A 267 -1.25 8.59 -0.84
CA VAL A 267 -1.75 7.97 0.39
C VAL A 267 -0.89 8.42 1.56
N VAL A 268 -1.48 9.23 2.44
CA VAL A 268 -0.83 9.71 3.66
C VAL A 268 -1.49 9.06 4.88
N PHE A 269 -0.70 8.35 5.66
CA PHE A 269 -1.13 7.80 6.93
C PHE A 269 -0.84 8.78 8.06
N ILE A 270 -1.90 9.18 8.77
CA ILE A 270 -1.84 10.01 9.97
C ILE A 270 -1.79 9.07 11.17
N ALA A 271 -0.58 8.87 11.70
CA ALA A 271 -0.34 8.02 12.85
C ALA A 271 -0.69 8.75 14.14
N ALA A 272 -1.29 8.04 15.08
CA ALA A 272 -1.43 8.52 16.44
C ALA A 272 -0.05 8.57 17.13
N PRO A 273 0.19 9.54 18.02
CA PRO A 273 1.42 9.59 18.78
C PRO A 273 1.48 8.37 19.73
N PRO A 274 2.69 7.85 20.02
CA PRO A 274 2.83 6.71 20.91
C PRO A 274 2.26 7.06 22.29
N HIS A 275 1.50 6.12 22.86
CA HIS A 275 0.92 6.30 24.19
C HIS A 275 2.03 6.42 25.24
N ARG A 276 2.19 7.61 25.83
CA ARG A 276 3.19 7.89 26.88
C ARG A 276 2.57 8.41 28.18
N SER A 277 1.25 8.56 28.26
CA SER A 277 0.61 9.33 29.33
C SER A 277 -0.06 8.48 30.41
N LEU A 278 0.25 8.78 31.67
CA LEU A 278 -0.41 8.23 32.86
C LEU A 278 -1.80 8.87 33.14
N THR A 279 -2.25 9.79 32.28
CA THR A 279 -3.48 10.60 32.47
C THR A 279 -4.66 10.15 31.59
N ASP A 280 -4.58 8.99 30.95
CA ASP A 280 -5.66 8.45 30.12
C ASP A 280 -6.74 7.80 30.99
N PHE A 281 -7.58 8.63 31.62
CA PHE A 281 -8.57 8.16 32.60
C PHE A 281 -9.66 7.27 31.98
N ASP A 282 -9.92 7.36 30.67
CA ASP A 282 -10.95 6.60 29.96
C ASP A 282 -10.40 5.56 28.95
N GLY A 283 -9.07 5.49 28.80
CA GLY A 283 -8.39 4.58 27.87
C GLY A 283 -8.60 4.93 26.40
N SER A 284 -9.09 6.14 26.09
CA SER A 284 -9.38 6.56 24.73
C SER A 284 -8.11 6.77 23.91
N LEU A 285 -7.05 7.32 24.54
CA LEU A 285 -5.77 7.56 23.88
C LEU A 285 -5.01 6.26 23.64
N GLU A 286 -5.08 5.31 24.58
CA GLU A 286 -4.53 3.96 24.40
C GLU A 286 -5.23 3.23 23.24
N LYS A 287 -6.57 3.27 23.17
CA LYS A 287 -7.32 2.67 22.06
C LYS A 287 -6.95 3.29 20.72
N LEU A 288 -6.85 4.62 20.65
CA LEU A 288 -6.43 5.35 19.45
C LEU A 288 -5.02 4.92 19.00
N ALA A 289 -4.06 4.84 19.92
CA ALA A 289 -2.70 4.43 19.63
C ALA A 289 -2.64 2.98 19.11
N ASN A 290 -3.37 2.07 19.78
CA ASN A 290 -3.45 0.67 19.38
C ASN A 290 -4.10 0.49 17.99
N GLU A 291 -5.21 1.18 17.73
CA GLU A 291 -5.87 1.16 16.43
C GLU A 291 -4.95 1.70 15.33
N SER A 292 -4.22 2.78 15.62
CA SER A 292 -3.23 3.35 14.69
C SER A 292 -2.10 2.35 14.39
N GLU A 293 -1.55 1.67 15.39
CA GLU A 293 -0.49 0.67 15.20
C GLU A 293 -1.00 -0.52 14.38
N LEU A 294 -2.21 -1.01 14.65
CA LEU A 294 -2.82 -2.10 13.91
C LEU A 294 -3.04 -1.74 12.43
N LEU A 295 -3.57 -0.54 12.16
CA LEU A 295 -3.75 -0.04 10.79
C LEU A 295 -2.42 0.12 10.08
N GLN A 296 -1.41 0.69 10.75
CA GLN A 296 -0.09 0.85 10.17
C GLN A 296 0.50 -0.51 9.81
N ARG A 297 0.52 -1.46 10.75
CA ARG A 297 1.07 -2.80 10.51
C ARG A 297 0.36 -3.54 9.37
N ALA A 298 -0.95 -3.34 9.21
CA ALA A 298 -1.74 -4.02 8.19
C ALA A 298 -1.58 -3.41 6.78
N TYR A 299 -1.30 -2.10 6.68
CA TYR A 299 -1.42 -1.36 5.42
C TYR A 299 -0.21 -0.46 5.07
N GLU A 300 0.88 -0.51 5.85
CA GLU A 300 2.11 0.30 5.63
C GLU A 300 2.61 0.27 4.19
N HIS A 301 2.49 -0.87 3.52
CA HIS A 301 2.91 -1.07 2.13
C HIS A 301 2.14 -0.22 1.11
N LEU A 302 0.94 0.24 1.48
CA LEU A 302 0.10 1.08 0.65
C LEU A 302 0.35 2.58 0.84
N PHE A 303 1.06 2.97 1.90
CA PHE A 303 1.28 4.38 2.23
C PHE A 303 2.42 4.95 1.37
N ASP A 304 2.23 6.15 0.85
CA ASP A 304 3.34 6.92 0.27
C ASP A 304 4.13 7.59 1.41
N ILE A 305 3.44 8.09 2.45
CA ILE A 305 4.01 8.89 3.55
C ILE A 305 3.27 8.58 4.86
N THR A 306 4.00 8.56 5.97
CA THR A 306 3.46 8.50 7.34
C THR A 306 3.82 9.78 8.10
N ILE A 307 2.84 10.43 8.71
CA ILE A 307 3.01 11.61 9.57
C ILE A 307 2.45 11.29 10.95
N VAL A 308 3.23 11.50 12.01
CA VAL A 308 2.76 11.32 13.39
C VAL A 308 2.09 12.62 13.84
N ASN A 309 0.82 12.56 14.21
CA ASN A 309 0.05 13.73 14.62
C ASN A 309 0.24 14.03 16.11
N GLU A 310 1.34 14.69 16.46
CA GLU A 310 1.58 15.23 17.81
C GLU A 310 0.92 16.60 17.99
N ASP A 311 1.07 17.47 16.98
CA ASP A 311 0.41 18.76 16.86
C ASP A 311 -0.28 18.88 15.49
N ILE A 312 -1.52 19.37 15.50
CA ILE A 312 -2.36 19.37 14.30
C ILE A 312 -1.95 20.47 13.31
N GLU A 313 -1.45 21.61 13.79
CA GLU A 313 -1.00 22.70 12.95
C GLU A 313 0.31 22.31 12.25
N GLU A 314 1.26 21.72 12.99
CA GLU A 314 2.50 21.20 12.42
C GLU A 314 2.24 20.08 11.40
N THR A 315 1.26 19.20 11.68
CA THR A 315 0.83 18.14 10.76
C THR A 315 0.25 18.70 9.46
N ILE A 316 -0.56 19.75 9.54
CA ILE A 316 -1.11 20.45 8.35
C ILE A 316 0.02 21.06 7.53
N ASP A 317 0.97 21.75 8.19
CA ASP A 317 2.08 22.40 7.52
C ASP A 317 3.04 21.39 6.87
N GLU A 318 3.28 20.23 7.49
CA GLU A 318 4.03 19.13 6.88
C GLU A 318 3.30 18.56 5.67
N LEU A 319 1.99 18.35 5.76
CA LEU A 319 1.18 17.84 4.66
C LEU A 319 1.17 18.79 3.46
N GLU A 320 1.08 20.09 3.68
CA GLU A 320 1.20 21.11 2.63
C GLU A 320 2.57 21.08 1.95
N ARG A 321 3.65 20.98 2.75
CA ARG A 321 5.04 20.85 2.23
C ARG A 321 5.23 19.57 1.41
N VAL A 322 4.64 18.47 1.87
CA VAL A 322 4.61 17.20 1.15
C VAL A 322 3.93 17.35 -0.21
N MET A 323 2.74 17.96 -0.24
CA MET A 323 1.98 18.14 -1.47
C MET A 323 2.75 19.00 -2.50
N GLU A 324 3.39 20.07 -2.06
CA GLU A 324 4.22 20.91 -2.94
C GLU A 324 5.45 20.13 -3.49
N ARG A 325 6.12 19.37 -2.61
CA ARG A 325 7.30 18.58 -2.98
C ARG A 325 6.97 17.48 -3.99
N VAL A 326 5.85 16.78 -3.81
CA VAL A 326 5.44 15.69 -4.69
C VAL A 326 5.26 16.21 -6.13
N HIS A 327 4.70 17.41 -6.33
CA HIS A 327 4.53 17.98 -7.66
C HIS A 327 5.83 18.46 -8.32
N THR A 328 6.86 18.78 -7.54
CA THR A 328 8.11 19.40 -8.01
C THR A 328 9.30 18.45 -8.09
N THR A 329 9.16 17.22 -7.58
CA THR A 329 10.26 16.24 -7.53
C THR A 329 9.94 14.98 -8.33
N PRO A 330 10.97 14.27 -8.85
CA PRO A 330 10.76 13.00 -9.51
C PRO A 330 10.11 11.97 -8.59
N GLN A 331 9.10 11.27 -9.11
CA GLN A 331 8.32 10.28 -8.35
C GLN A 331 8.45 8.89 -8.96
N TRP A 332 8.56 7.89 -8.08
CA TRP A 332 8.30 6.50 -8.45
C TRP A 332 6.79 6.27 -8.42
N VAL A 333 6.20 5.91 -9.55
CA VAL A 333 4.77 5.61 -9.67
C VAL A 333 4.57 4.21 -10.22
N PRO A 334 3.47 3.52 -9.89
CA PRO A 334 3.15 2.22 -10.47
C PRO A 334 3.15 2.30 -12.00
N VAL A 335 3.75 1.31 -12.66
CA VAL A 335 3.77 1.21 -14.14
C VAL A 335 2.34 1.21 -14.69
N ALA A 336 1.40 0.55 -14.00
CA ALA A 336 -0.02 0.52 -14.34
C ALA A 336 -0.72 1.89 -14.31
N TRP A 337 -0.06 2.96 -13.84
CA TRP A 337 -0.62 4.31 -13.87
C TRP A 337 -0.20 5.11 -15.11
N VAL A 338 0.75 4.58 -15.90
CA VAL A 338 1.34 5.26 -17.05
C VAL A 338 0.94 4.57 -18.36
N TYR A 339 0.77 3.25 -18.34
CA TYR A 339 0.52 2.42 -19.52
C TYR A 339 -0.90 1.88 -19.60
#